data_AF-A0AA95FPA2-F1
#
_entry.id   AF-A0AA95FPA2-F1
#
_cell.length_a   1.000
_cell.length_b   1.000
_cell.length_c   1.000
_cell.angle_alpha   90.00
_cell.angle_beta   90.00
_cell.angle_gamma   90.00
#
_symmetry.space_group_name_H-M   'P 1'
#
loop_
_entity.id
_entity.type
_entity.pdbx_description
1 polymer ?
#
loop_
_entity_poly.entity_id
_entity_poly.type
_entity_poly.pdbx_seq_one_letter_code
_entity_poly.pdbx_strand_id
1 'polypeptide(L)' 'MDHTDTLLTLTGRLHPADRDLALDVCVEVIAIAPELPGDHPGRAARSAALLLLELALPDTAPAVRSELAHACERAVVIPR' A
#
# COMPACT_ATOMS: atom_id res chain seq x y z
N MET A 1 10.64 12.35 6.44
CA MET A 1 9.31 12.36 5.81
C MET A 1 8.70 11.02 6.15
N ASP A 2 7.64 11.01 6.94
CA ASP A 2 7.03 9.79 7.47
C ASP A 2 6.42 8.98 6.30
N HIS A 3 6.45 7.65 6.37
CA HIS A 3 5.79 6.79 5.39
C HIS A 3 4.28 7.01 5.39
N THR A 4 3.75 7.38 6.56
CA THR A 4 2.38 7.82 6.76
C THR A 4 2.06 9.06 5.91
N ASP A 5 2.97 10.05 5.85
CA ASP A 5 2.79 11.25 5.01
C ASP A 5 2.74 10.91 3.52
N THR A 6 3.51 9.91 3.10
CA THR A 6 3.56 9.47 1.69
C THR A 6 2.25 8.79 1.29
N LEU A 7 1.73 7.89 2.13
CA LEU A 7 0.43 7.24 1.89
C LEU A 7 -0.71 8.25 1.84
N LEU A 8 -0.77 9.18 2.81
CA LEU A 8 -1.80 10.23 2.85
C LEU A 8 -1.75 11.15 1.62
N THR A 9 -0.55 11.47 1.13
CA THR A 9 -0.38 12.29 -0.08
C THR A 9 -0.88 11.57 -1.33
N LEU A 10 -0.62 10.27 -1.45
CA LEU A 10 -1.03 9.47 -2.61
C LEU A 10 -2.54 9.23 -2.61
N THR A 11 -3.11 8.85 -1.47
CA THR A 11 -4.55 8.58 -1.37
C THR A 11 -5.38 9.86 -1.43
N GLY A 12 -4.82 11.03 -1.06
CA GLY A 12 -5.46 12.33 -1.23
C GLY A 12 -5.80 12.72 -2.68
N ARG A 13 -5.30 11.98 -3.67
CA ARG A 13 -5.63 12.14 -5.11
C ARG A 13 -6.85 11.31 -5.54
N LEU A 14 -7.34 10.42 -4.68
CA LEU A 14 -8.45 9.53 -4.96
C LEU A 14 -9.79 10.17 -4.57
N HIS A 15 -10.88 9.63 -5.11
CA HIS A 15 -12.22 9.93 -4.60
C HIS A 15 -12.30 9.52 -3.11
N PRO A 16 -13.05 10.23 -2.24
CA PRO A 16 -13.03 9.97 -0.80
C PRO A 16 -13.31 8.52 -0.40
N ALA A 17 -14.26 7.86 -1.07
CA ALA A 17 -14.57 6.45 -0.80
C ALA A 17 -13.41 5.51 -1.16
N ASP A 18 -12.72 5.77 -2.27
CA ASP A 18 -11.57 4.97 -2.72
C ASP A 18 -10.32 5.26 -1.87
N ARG A 19 -10.19 6.50 -1.39
CA ARG A 19 -9.11 6.91 -0.49
C ARG A 19 -9.13 6.11 0.80
N ASP A 20 -10.28 6.03 1.45
CA ASP A 20 -10.39 5.37 2.75
C ASP A 20 -10.14 3.86 2.60
N LEU A 21 -10.70 3.24 1.55
CA LEU A 21 -10.43 1.83 1.23
C LEU A 21 -8.96 1.55 0.86
N ALA A 22 -8.32 2.44 0.09
CA ALA A 22 -6.90 2.32 -0.25
C ALA A 22 -6.02 2.38 1.01
N LEU A 23 -6.36 3.27 1.96
CA LEU A 23 -5.64 3.39 3.23
C LEU A 23 -5.79 2.12 4.07
N ASP A 24 -7.00 1.60 4.20
CA ASP A 24 -7.26 0.37 4.96
C ASP A 24 -6.45 -0.81 4.42
N VAL A 25 -6.47 -1.01 3.08
CA VAL A 25 -5.66 -2.04 2.43
C VAL A 25 -4.16 -1.85 2.70
N CYS A 26 -3.65 -0.62 2.59
CA CYS A 26 -2.23 -0.35 2.82
C CYS A 26 -1.83 -0.60 4.28
N VAL A 27 -2.67 -0.17 5.23
CA VAL A 27 -2.43 -0.38 6.67
C VAL A 27 -2.41 -1.86 7.01
N GLU A 28 -3.37 -2.63 6.49
CA GLU A 28 -3.45 -4.07 6.73
C GLU A 28 -2.24 -4.79 6.14
N VAL A 29 -1.86 -4.49 4.91
CA VAL A 29 -0.67 -5.07 4.27
C VAL A 29 0.60 -4.79 5.06
N ILE A 30 0.79 -3.55 5.54
CA ILE A 30 1.96 -3.18 6.35
C ILE A 30 1.97 -3.97 7.66
N ALA A 31 0.80 -4.14 8.29
CA ALA A 31 0.67 -4.87 9.55
C ALA A 31 1.00 -6.36 9.40
N ILE A 32 0.54 -7.01 8.33
CA ILE A 32 0.75 -8.44 8.11
C ILE A 32 2.07 -8.76 7.39
N ALA A 33 2.83 -7.76 6.94
CA ALA A 33 4.04 -7.97 6.17
C ALA A 33 5.06 -8.96 6.78
N PRO A 34 5.26 -9.01 8.12
CA PRO A 34 6.14 -10.02 8.75
C PRO A 34 5.64 -11.47 8.65
N GLU A 35 4.34 -11.66 8.40
CA GLU A 35 3.68 -12.97 8.33
C GLU A 35 3.51 -13.44 6.87
N LEU A 36 3.74 -12.55 5.90
CA LEU A 36 3.65 -12.88 4.49
C LEU A 36 4.79 -13.82 4.07
N PRO A 37 4.51 -14.82 3.22
CA PRO A 37 5.55 -15.70 2.69
C PRO A 37 6.51 -14.92 1.76
N GLY A 38 7.80 -15.22 1.84
CA GLY A 38 8.82 -14.71 0.92
C GLY A 38 10.10 -14.27 1.61
N ASP A 39 11.15 -14.08 0.82
CA ASP A 39 12.51 -13.81 1.34
C ASP A 39 12.75 -12.35 1.76
N HIS A 40 11.86 -11.42 1.38
CA HIS A 40 12.03 -9.99 1.66
C HIS A 40 10.68 -9.34 2.04
N PRO A 41 10.50 -8.88 3.29
CA PRO A 41 9.20 -8.41 3.79
C PRO A 41 8.66 -7.22 2.99
N GLY A 42 9.52 -6.29 2.57
CA GLY A 42 9.10 -5.18 1.71
C GLY A 42 8.57 -5.61 0.34
N ARG A 43 9.17 -6.65 -0.27
CA ARG A 43 8.74 -7.15 -1.58
C ARG A 43 7.41 -7.91 -1.43
N ALA A 44 7.28 -8.71 -0.37
CA ALA A 44 6.05 -9.40 -0.03
C ALA A 44 4.90 -8.40 0.18
N ALA A 45 5.14 -7.33 0.95
CA ALA A 45 4.18 -6.24 1.14
C ALA A 45 3.80 -5.54 -0.17
N ARG A 46 4.77 -5.23 -1.04
CA ARG A 46 4.47 -4.65 -2.37
C ARG A 46 3.55 -5.53 -3.19
N SER A 47 3.87 -6.82 -3.28
CA SER A 47 3.08 -7.78 -4.06
C SER A 47 1.67 -7.95 -3.50
N ALA A 48 1.54 -8.05 -2.18
CA ALA A 48 0.25 -8.12 -1.51
C ALA A 48 -0.58 -6.85 -1.72
N ALA A 49 0.03 -5.67 -1.56
CA ALA A 49 -0.63 -4.39 -1.81
C ALA A 49 -1.11 -4.26 -3.26
N LEU A 50 -0.29 -4.62 -4.25
CA LEU A 50 -0.70 -4.60 -5.66
C LEU A 50 -1.94 -5.45 -5.90
N LEU A 51 -1.93 -6.70 -5.42
CA LEU A 51 -3.03 -7.63 -5.58
C LEU A 51 -4.31 -7.13 -4.90
N LEU A 52 -4.22 -6.72 -3.64
CA LEU A 52 -5.37 -6.29 -2.86
C LEU A 52 -5.94 -4.96 -3.36
N LEU A 53 -5.11 -4.02 -3.79
CA LEU A 53 -5.57 -2.77 -4.40
C LEU A 53 -6.23 -3.01 -5.77
N GLU A 54 -5.77 -3.99 -6.55
CA GLU A 54 -6.44 -4.35 -7.81
C GLU A 54 -7.83 -4.95 -7.56
N LEU A 55 -7.98 -5.77 -6.52
CA LEU A 55 -9.26 -6.36 -6.13
C LEU A 55 -10.21 -5.33 -5.51
N ALA A 56 -9.71 -4.47 -4.62
CA ALA A 56 -10.51 -3.50 -3.88
C ALA A 56 -10.88 -2.28 -4.74
N LEU A 57 -9.98 -1.87 -5.64
CA LEU A 57 -10.09 -0.63 -6.42
C LEU A 57 -9.77 -0.91 -7.91
N PRO A 58 -10.61 -1.71 -8.61
CA PRO A 58 -10.33 -2.15 -9.98
C PRO A 58 -10.25 -0.99 -10.97
N ASP A 59 -11.02 0.08 -10.76
CA ASP A 59 -11.07 1.27 -11.63
C ASP A 59 -9.95 2.29 -11.34
N THR A 60 -9.20 2.11 -10.24
CA THR A 60 -8.07 3.00 -9.95
C THR A 60 -6.95 2.80 -10.96
N ALA A 61 -6.37 3.91 -11.43
CA ALA A 61 -5.29 3.88 -12.41
C ALA A 61 -4.14 2.97 -11.95
N PRO A 62 -3.62 2.08 -12.83
CA PRO A 62 -2.54 1.14 -12.46
C PRO A 62 -1.30 1.82 -11.87
N ALA A 63 -0.98 3.03 -12.34
CA ALA A 63 0.13 3.83 -11.82
C ALA A 63 -0.08 4.19 -10.34
N VAL A 64 -1.29 4.59 -9.94
CA VAL A 64 -1.62 4.94 -8.55
C VAL A 64 -1.55 3.70 -7.65
N ARG A 65 -2.06 2.55 -8.11
CA ARG A 65 -1.92 1.28 -7.37
C ARG A 65 -0.45 0.90 -7.17
N SER A 66 0.37 1.07 -8.20
CA SER A 66 1.82 0.82 -8.13
C SER A 66 2.53 1.76 -7.15
N GLU A 67 2.19 3.06 -7.16
CA GLU A 67 2.73 4.05 -6.21
C GLU A 67 2.37 3.70 -4.76
N LEU A 68 1.11 3.33 -4.50
CA LEU A 68 0.65 2.92 -3.17
C LEU A 68 1.34 1.64 -2.69
N ALA A 69 1.50 0.64 -3.57
CA ALA A 69 2.21 -0.59 -3.22
C ALA A 69 3.70 -0.36 -2.91
N HIS A 70 4.36 0.54 -3.64
CA HIS A 70 5.72 0.97 -3.32
C HIS A 70 5.80 1.75 -1.99
N ALA A 71 4.77 2.53 -1.66
CA ALA A 71 4.71 3.17 -0.34
C ALA A 71 4.60 2.13 0.79
N CYS A 72 3.82 1.06 0.60
CA CYS A 72 3.75 -0.07 1.55
C CYS A 72 5.09 -0.76 1.73
N GLU A 73 5.80 -1.07 0.62
CA GLU A 73 7.15 -1.63 0.66
C GLU A 73 8.10 -0.80 1.52
N ARG A 74 8.14 0.51 1.28
CA ARG A 74 9.01 1.43 2.02
C ARG A 74 8.64 1.51 3.49
N ALA A 75 7.35 1.53 3.80
CA ALA A 75 6.85 1.56 5.18
C ALA A 75 7.24 0.33 5.99
N VAL A 76 7.41 -0.83 5.33
CA VAL A 76 7.83 -2.08 5.96
C VAL A 76 9.35 -2.14 6.15
N VAL A 77 10.14 -1.60 5.22
CA VAL A 77 11.60 -1.75 5.21
C VAL A 77 12.31 -0.68 6.05
N ILE A 78 11.75 0.51 6.16
CA ILE A 78 12.39 1.63 6.86
C ILE A 78 11.89 1.65 8.31
N PRO A 79 12.78 1.44 9.31
CA PRO A 79 12.39 1.45 10.72
C PRO A 79 11.90 2.84 11.16
N ARG A 80 10.83 2.84 11.97
CA ARG A 80 10.22 4.03 12.60
C ARG A 80 11.10 4.61 13.71
#